data_AF-A0A317Z5S3-F1
#
_entry.id   AF-A0A317Z5S3-F1
#
_cell.length_a   1.000
_cell.length_b   1.000
_cell.length_c   1.000
_cell.angle_alpha   90.00
_cell.angle_beta   90.00
_cell.angle_gamma   90.00
#
_symmetry.space_group_name_H-M   'P 1'
#
loop_
_entity.id
_entity.type
_entity.pdbx_description
1 polymer ?
#
loop_
_entity_poly.entity_id
_entity_poly.type
_entity_poly.pdbx_seq_one_letter_code
_entity_poly.pdbx_strand_id
1 'polypeptide(L)' 'NSDKIILNDINLTVAEGEIVGLLGKNGAGKTTLMKIIAKSKKPTSGTVYINNINIFNESNILDNVGIMIDTV' A
#
# COMPACT_ATOMS: atom_id res chain seq x y z
N ASN A 1 19.35 -15.68 -11.88
CA ASN A 1 18.10 -14.93 -12.19
C ASN A 1 17.29 -14.82 -10.92
N SER A 2 17.50 -13.77 -10.15
CA SER A 2 17.01 -13.65 -8.78
C SER A 2 15.68 -12.91 -8.73
N ASP A 3 14.63 -13.59 -8.29
CA ASP A 3 13.39 -12.95 -7.86
C ASP A 3 13.71 -12.03 -6.67
N LYS A 4 13.75 -10.72 -6.94
CA LYS A 4 14.05 -9.72 -5.92
C LYS A 4 12.78 -9.39 -5.13
N ILE A 5 12.76 -9.77 -3.87
CA ILE A 5 11.72 -9.36 -2.92
C ILE A 5 11.88 -7.86 -2.63
N ILE A 6 10.82 -7.08 -2.86
CA ILE A 6 10.81 -5.62 -2.61
C ILE A 6 10.20 -5.28 -1.24
N LEU A 7 9.14 -5.98 -0.88
CA LEU A 7 8.47 -5.88 0.42
C LEU A 7 8.48 -7.27 1.04
N ASN A 8 8.91 -7.38 2.29
CA ASN A 8 9.01 -8.64 3.00
C ASN A 8 8.35 -8.50 4.38
N ASP A 9 7.25 -9.23 4.59
CA ASP A 9 6.51 -9.28 5.86
C ASP A 9 6.22 -7.91 6.51
N ILE A 10 5.58 -7.02 5.74
CA ILE A 10 5.25 -5.67 6.20
C ILE A 10 3.89 -5.68 6.89
N ASN A 11 3.86 -5.18 8.12
CA ASN A 11 2.64 -4.93 8.89
C ASN A 11 2.57 -3.44 9.25
N LEU A 12 1.46 -2.79 8.89
CA LEU A 12 1.21 -1.37 9.14
C LEU A 12 -0.27 -1.20 9.48
N THR A 13 -0.56 -0.44 10.53
CA THR A 13 -1.90 0.00 10.90
C THR A 13 -1.87 1.52 11.01
N VAL A 14 -2.87 2.16 10.41
CA VAL A 14 -3.09 3.61 10.49
C VAL A 14 -4.50 3.80 11.03
N ALA A 15 -4.62 4.45 12.17
CA ALA A 15 -5.90 4.75 12.80
C ALA A 15 -6.55 6.01 12.21
N GLU A 16 -7.85 6.15 12.40
CA GLU A 16 -8.57 7.35 11.99
C GLU A 16 -7.98 8.61 12.65
N GLY A 17 -7.72 9.63 11.84
CA GLY A 17 -7.12 10.89 12.29
C GLY A 17 -5.59 10.88 12.37
N GLU A 18 -4.92 9.75 12.14
CA GLU A 18 -3.45 9.70 12.14
C GLU A 18 -2.84 10.28 10.86
N ILE A 19 -1.73 11.01 11.02
CA ILE A 19 -0.89 11.47 9.93
C ILE A 19 0.42 10.68 9.99
N VAL A 20 0.71 9.91 8.94
CA VAL A 20 1.87 9.00 8.90
C VAL A 20 2.81 9.37 7.76
N GLY A 21 4.10 9.45 8.06
CA GLY A 21 5.17 9.61 7.06
C GLY A 21 5.92 8.31 6.82
N LEU A 22 6.01 7.87 5.55
CA LEU A 22 6.82 6.71 5.17
C LEU A 22 8.19 7.15 4.64
N LEU A 23 9.23 6.98 5.46
CA LEU A 23 10.60 7.38 5.15
C LEU A 23 11.49 6.18 4.79
N GLY A 24 12.58 6.41 4.06
CA GLY A 24 13.55 5.38 3.70
C GLY A 24 14.37 5.71 2.46
N LYS A 25 15.46 4.98 2.22
CA LYS A 25 16.35 5.17 1.05
C LYS A 25 15.64 4.89 -0.28
N ASN A 26 16.24 5.34 -1.39
CA ASN A 26 15.79 4.96 -2.72
C ASN A 26 15.88 3.44 -2.90
N GLY A 27 14.85 2.85 -3.50
CA GLY A 27 14.75 1.39 -3.65
C GLY A 27 14.26 0.63 -2.41
N ALA A 28 13.97 1.30 -1.28
CA ALA A 28 13.46 0.64 -0.07
C ALA A 28 12.00 0.12 -0.17
N GLY A 29 11.35 0.25 -1.33
CA GLY A 29 9.98 -0.27 -1.56
C GLY A 29 8.84 0.70 -1.25
N LYS A 30 9.12 1.95 -0.85
CA LYS A 30 8.09 2.95 -0.49
C LYS A 30 7.02 3.14 -1.57
N THR A 31 7.44 3.44 -2.80
CA THR A 31 6.53 3.61 -3.95
C THR A 31 5.77 2.31 -4.25
N THR A 32 6.38 1.15 -4.04
CA THR A 32 5.73 -0.15 -4.22
C THR A 32 4.63 -0.36 -3.18
N LEU A 33 4.89 -0.04 -1.90
CA LEU A 33 3.89 -0.10 -0.83
C LEU A 33 2.74 0.88 -1.09
N MET A 34 3.04 2.13 -1.48
CA MET A 34 2.02 3.13 -1.82
C MET A 34 1.14 2.69 -2.99
N LYS A 35 1.73 2.11 -4.04
CA LYS A 35 0.97 1.55 -5.17
C LYS A 35 0.06 0.39 -4.77
N ILE A 36 0.46 -0.43 -3.79
CA ILE A 36 -0.36 -1.50 -3.24
C ILE A 36 -1.54 -0.95 -2.44
N ILE A 37 -1.29 0.01 -1.54
CA ILE A 37 -2.35 0.67 -0.74
C ILE A 37 -3.36 1.36 -1.67
N ALA A 38 -2.88 1.99 -2.74
CA ALA A 38 -3.72 2.61 -3.76
C ALA A 38 -4.40 1.63 -4.74
N LYS A 39 -4.31 0.31 -4.48
CA LYS A 39 -4.88 -0.75 -5.33
C LYS A 39 -4.41 -0.74 -6.79
N SER A 40 -3.36 0.02 -7.12
CA SER A 40 -2.73 0.08 -8.46
C SER A 40 -1.75 -1.08 -8.71
N LYS A 41 -1.40 -1.83 -7.66
CA LYS A 41 -0.59 -3.05 -7.74
C LYS A 41 -1.13 -4.07 -6.73
N LYS A 42 -1.37 -5.31 -7.17
CA LYS A 42 -1.72 -6.41 -6.26
C LYS A 42 -0.47 -6.89 -5.50
N PRO A 43 -0.54 -7.13 -4.18
CA PRO A 43 0.58 -7.74 -3.46
C PRO A 43 0.77 -9.20 -3.88
N THR A 44 2.00 -9.71 -3.78
CA THR A 44 2.31 -11.13 -4.03
C THR A 44 1.67 -12.03 -2.98
N SER A 45 1.62 -11.57 -1.73
CA SER A 45 0.97 -12.23 -0.59
C SER A 45 0.51 -11.18 0.43
N GLY A 46 -0.35 -11.59 1.36
CA GLY A 46 -0.90 -10.70 2.39
C GLY A 46 -2.16 -9.96 1.94
N THR A 47 -2.61 -9.04 2.79
CA THR A 47 -3.91 -8.38 2.68
C THR A 47 -3.81 -6.91 3.06
N VAL A 48 -4.72 -6.10 2.52
CA VAL A 48 -4.84 -4.68 2.83
C VAL A 48 -6.30 -4.39 3.09
N TYR A 49 -6.59 -3.69 4.19
CA TYR A 49 -7.94 -3.39 4.63
C TYR A 49 -8.14 -1.89 4.79
N ILE A 50 -9.31 -1.41 4.42
CA ILE A 50 -9.83 -0.08 4.78
C ILE A 50 -11.16 -0.35 5.47
N ASN A 51 -11.36 0.20 6.68
CA ASN A 51 -12.58 -0.01 7.47
C ASN A 51 -12.97 -1.50 7.61
N ASN A 52 -11.99 -2.36 7.87
CA ASN A 52 -12.11 -3.83 7.97
C ASN A 52 -12.55 -4.55 6.69
N ILE A 53 -12.59 -3.86 5.54
CA ILE A 53 -12.93 -4.44 4.24
C ILE A 53 -11.65 -4.66 3.44
N ASN A 54 -11.47 -5.87 2.91
CA ASN A 54 -10.32 -6.16 2.04
C ASN A 54 -10.47 -5.38 0.73
N ILE A 55 -9.53 -4.50 0.44
CA ILE A 55 -9.65 -3.58 -0.70
C ILE A 55 -9.63 -4.30 -2.05
N PHE A 56 -9.09 -5.52 -2.13
CA PHE A 56 -9.00 -6.29 -3.37
C PHE A 56 -10.24 -7.14 -3.67
N ASN A 57 -11.18 -7.24 -2.73
CA ASN A 57 -12.42 -7.99 -2.90
C ASN A 57 -13.63 -7.09 -3.23
N GLU A 58 -13.52 -5.78 -2.98
CA GLU A 58 -14.61 -4.82 -3.18
C GLU A 58 -14.22 -3.72 -4.18
N SER A 59 -15.03 -3.50 -5.21
CA SER A 59 -14.71 -2.57 -6.31
C SER A 59 -14.73 -1.10 -5.88
N ASN A 60 -15.71 -0.70 -5.07
CA ASN A 60 -16.03 0.71 -4.79
C ASN A 60 -15.35 1.26 -3.50
N ILE A 61 -14.42 0.50 -2.92
CA ILE A 61 -13.79 0.83 -1.63
C ILE A 61 -12.95 2.12 -1.66
N LEU A 62 -12.53 2.56 -2.84
CA LEU A 62 -11.69 3.77 -3.02
C LEU A 62 -12.48 5.02 -3.41
N ASP A 63 -13.80 4.93 -3.58
CA ASP A 63 -14.63 6.06 -4.05
C ASP A 63 -14.56 7.28 -3.11
N ASN A 64 -14.28 7.04 -1.83
CA ASN A 64 -14.13 8.07 -0.79
C ASN A 64 -12.67 8.31 -0.39
N VAL A 65 -11.69 7.86 -1.18
CA VAL A 65 -10.26 7.97 -0.88
C VAL A 65 -9.57 8.85 -1.92
N GLY A 66 -9.07 10.01 -1.49
CA GLY A 66 -8.21 10.83 -2.32
C GLY A 66 -6.81 10.22 -2.44
N ILE A 67 -6.38 9.89 -3.67
CA ILE A 67 -5.06 9.30 -3.94
C ILE A 67 -4.30 10.20 -4.90
N MET A 68 -3.11 10.64 -4.47
CA MET A 68 -2.14 11.31 -5.33
C MET A 68 -0.80 10.57 -5.19
N ILE A 69 -0.38 9.91 -6.26
CA ILE A 69 0.94 9.27 -6.34
C ILE A 69 1.68 9.93 -7.49
N ASP A 70 2.63 10.80 -7.14
CA ASP A 70 3.62 11.26 -8.09
C ASP A 70 4.88 10.39 -7.96
N THR A 71 5.49 10.07 -9.08
CA THR A 71 6.72 9.29 -9.10
C THR A 71 7.85 10.18 -9.58
N VAL A 72 8.82 10.40 -8.69
CA VAL A 72 10.12 10.98 -9.04
C VAL A 72 10.93 10.07 -9.95
#